data_AF-A0A354FMJ5-F1
#
_entry.id   AF-A0A354FMJ5-F1
#
_cell.length_a   1.000
_cell.length_b   1.000
_cell.length_c   1.000
_cell.angle_alpha   90.00
_cell.angle_beta   90.00
_cell.angle_gamma   90.00
#
_symmetry.space_group_name_H-M   'P 1'
#
loop_
_entity.id
_entity.type
_entity.pdbx_description
1 polymer ?
#
loop_
_entity_poly.entity_id
_entity_poly.type
_entity_poly.pdbx_seq_one_letter_code
_entity_poly.pdbx_strand_id
1 'polypeptide(L)'
;FWGYLYYATAIPYFQGVLKNLTRLPLGRFSPGEQSFIPERFRKSVQREAIIMVCFYLGLAVVSVVWQTEAVLWYWLVPRIMGEPLMRLIRISEHGGCEWIADIRKNTRTTLTLAPVRWLAWNMPFHAEHHAIPKLPFHALPALHEELAPHLEHLDRGYLAS
;
A
#
# COMPACT_ATOMS: atom_id res chain seq x y z
N PHE A 1 -7.98 -13.46 -15.24
CA PHE A 1 -9.10 -12.49 -15.17
C PHE A 1 -9.81 -12.53 -13.81
N TRP A 2 -10.51 -13.60 -13.44
CA TRP A 2 -11.27 -13.68 -12.16
C TRP A 2 -10.47 -13.38 -10.89
N GLY A 3 -9.19 -13.80 -10.84
CA GLY A 3 -8.29 -13.47 -9.73
C GLY A 3 -8.06 -11.96 -9.54
N TYR A 4 -8.02 -11.19 -10.64
CA TYR A 4 -7.87 -9.73 -10.58
C TYR A 4 -9.14 -9.06 -10.03
N LEU A 5 -10.32 -9.55 -10.42
CA LEU A 5 -11.59 -9.05 -9.86
C LEU A 5 -11.69 -9.36 -8.37
N TYR A 6 -11.31 -10.57 -7.94
CA TYR A 6 -11.27 -10.90 -6.52
C TYR A 6 -10.27 -10.04 -5.74
N TYR A 7 -9.07 -9.81 -6.29
CA TYR A 7 -8.09 -8.91 -5.68
C TYR A 7 -8.63 -7.48 -5.56
N ALA A 8 -9.32 -6.98 -6.60
CA ALA A 8 -9.90 -5.65 -6.63
C ALA A 8 -10.98 -5.43 -5.56
N THR A 9 -11.62 -6.49 -5.03
CA THR A 9 -12.56 -6.36 -3.90
C THR A 9 -11.88 -5.94 -2.58
N ALA A 10 -10.55 -6.02 -2.50
CA ALA A 10 -9.75 -5.87 -1.29
C ALA A 10 -10.05 -6.90 -0.17
N ILE A 11 -10.95 -7.87 -0.38
CA ILE A 11 -11.19 -8.96 0.58
C ILE A 11 -9.89 -9.70 0.94
N PRO A 12 -9.01 -10.08 -0.01
CA PRO A 12 -7.74 -10.74 0.33
C PRO A 12 -6.84 -9.89 1.21
N TYR A 13 -6.87 -8.56 1.00
CA TYR A 13 -6.09 -7.62 1.79
C TYR A 13 -6.58 -7.61 3.25
N PHE A 14 -7.88 -7.48 3.48
CA PHE A 14 -8.44 -7.48 4.84
C PHE A 14 -8.26 -8.84 5.54
N GLN A 15 -8.37 -9.95 4.81
CA GLN A 15 -8.02 -11.27 5.34
C GLN A 15 -6.56 -11.33 5.80
N GLY A 16 -5.63 -10.78 5.00
CA GLY A 16 -4.23 -10.66 5.36
C GLY A 16 -4.00 -9.78 6.59
N VAL A 17 -4.64 -8.61 6.66
CA VAL A 17 -4.56 -7.72 7.82
C VAL A 17 -5.06 -8.41 9.09
N LEU A 18 -6.24 -9.05 9.05
CA LEU A 18 -6.80 -9.76 10.20
C LEU A 18 -5.90 -10.93 10.65
N LYS A 19 -5.38 -11.70 9.69
CA LYS A 19 -4.42 -12.78 9.96
C LYS A 19 -3.16 -12.25 10.64
N ASN A 20 -2.63 -11.12 10.18
CA ASN A 20 -1.42 -10.52 10.74
C ASN A 20 -1.67 -9.96 12.14
N LEU A 21 -2.78 -9.24 12.34
CA LEU A 21 -3.16 -8.66 13.64
C LEU A 21 -3.49 -9.71 14.71
N THR A 22 -3.82 -10.94 14.32
CA THR A 22 -4.10 -12.04 15.27
C THR A 22 -2.88 -12.93 15.55
N ARG A 23 -1.98 -13.10 14.58
CA ARG A 23 -0.81 -14.00 14.71
C ARG A 23 0.47 -13.28 15.12
N LEU A 24 0.79 -12.14 14.51
CA LEU A 24 2.06 -11.46 14.73
C LEU A 24 2.25 -10.95 16.17
N PRO A 25 1.22 -10.45 16.88
CA PRO A 25 1.36 -10.09 18.29
C PRO A 25 1.75 -11.27 19.18
N LEU A 26 1.31 -12.48 18.81
CA LEU A 26 1.64 -13.75 19.46
C LEU A 26 3.02 -14.29 19.03
N GLY A 27 3.77 -13.57 18.19
CA GLY A 27 5.06 -14.01 17.66
C GLY A 27 4.95 -15.17 16.66
N ARG A 28 3.77 -15.40 16.07
CA ARG A 28 3.53 -16.52 15.14
C ARG A 28 3.78 -16.10 13.70
N PHE A 29 4.95 -16.43 13.17
CA PHE A 29 5.34 -16.18 11.78
C PHE A 29 5.10 -17.43 10.92
N SER A 30 4.58 -17.25 9.70
CA SER A 30 4.39 -18.31 8.71
C SER A 30 5.73 -18.62 8.02
N PRO A 31 5.87 -19.80 7.38
CA PRO A 31 7.08 -20.13 6.62
C PRO A 31 7.43 -19.07 5.57
N GLY A 32 6.41 -18.50 4.90
CA GLY A 32 6.60 -17.41 3.94
C GLY A 32 7.13 -16.13 4.61
N GLU A 33 6.55 -15.70 5.73
CA GLU A 33 7.06 -14.53 6.48
C GLU A 33 8.49 -14.76 6.98
N GLN A 34 8.83 -15.98 7.38
CA GLN A 34 10.16 -16.32 7.85
C GLN A 34 11.22 -16.29 6.74
N SER A 35 10.84 -16.44 5.46
CA SER A 35 11.78 -16.40 4.34
C SER A 35 12.23 -14.99 3.96
N PHE A 36 11.39 -13.97 4.19
CA PHE A 36 11.73 -12.58 3.87
C PHE A 36 11.87 -11.65 5.09
N ILE A 37 11.52 -12.11 6.31
CA ILE A 37 11.76 -11.37 7.57
C ILE A 37 12.95 -11.99 8.31
N PRO A 38 14.13 -11.34 8.29
CA PRO A 38 15.29 -11.78 9.05
C PRO A 38 14.97 -11.93 10.54
N GLU A 39 15.55 -12.95 11.17
CA GLU A 39 15.27 -13.30 12.58
C GLU A 39 15.44 -12.12 13.53
N ARG A 40 16.51 -11.32 13.35
CA ARG A 40 16.79 -10.11 14.12
C ARG A 40 15.65 -9.08 14.14
N PHE A 41 14.79 -9.05 13.13
CA PHE A 41 13.68 -8.10 13.03
C PHE A 41 12.34 -8.64 13.54
N ARG A 42 12.21 -9.95 13.76
CA ARG A 42 10.94 -10.58 14.16
C ARG A 42 10.40 -10.03 15.47
N LYS A 43 11.27 -9.72 16.45
CA LYS A 43 10.86 -9.07 17.71
C LYS A 43 10.34 -7.64 17.52
N SER A 44 10.91 -6.87 16.58
CA SER A 44 10.37 -5.54 16.26
C SER A 44 9.00 -5.65 15.61
N VAL A 45 8.86 -6.54 14.62
CA VAL A 45 7.58 -6.80 13.93
C VAL A 45 6.50 -7.24 14.93
N GLN A 46 6.83 -8.14 15.86
CA GLN A 46 5.91 -8.54 16.93
C GLN A 46 5.49 -7.35 17.78
N ARG A 47 6.44 -6.54 18.24
CA ARG A 47 6.16 -5.35 19.07
C ARG A 47 5.28 -4.34 18.34
N GLU A 48 5.57 -4.05 17.07
CA GLU A 48 4.77 -3.15 16.23
C GLU A 48 3.34 -3.68 16.04
N ALA A 49 3.18 -4.99 15.84
CA ALA A 49 1.86 -5.61 15.77
C ALA A 49 1.08 -5.49 17.10
N ILE A 50 1.74 -5.68 18.25
CA ILE A 50 1.13 -5.47 19.58
C ILE A 50 0.68 -4.02 19.72
N ILE A 51 1.56 -3.05 19.41
CA ILE A 51 1.24 -1.62 19.48
C ILE A 51 0.03 -1.30 18.61
N MET A 52 -0.03 -1.82 17.39
CA MET A 52 -1.15 -1.61 16.48
C MET A 52 -2.47 -2.19 17.04
N VAL A 53 -2.45 -3.39 17.60
CA VAL A 53 -3.65 -3.97 18.26
C VAL A 53 -4.08 -3.13 19.46
N CYS A 54 -3.14 -2.77 20.34
CA CYS A 54 -3.43 -1.93 21.51
C CYS A 54 -3.99 -0.56 21.10
N PHE A 55 -3.46 0.04 20.04
CA PHE A 55 -3.95 1.31 19.50
C PHE A 55 -5.41 1.20 19.04
N TYR A 56 -5.75 0.18 18.23
CA TYR A 56 -7.13 -0.01 17.76
C TYR A 56 -8.10 -0.38 18.89
N LEU A 57 -7.67 -1.18 19.87
CA LEU A 57 -8.46 -1.44 21.08
C LEU A 57 -8.68 -0.16 21.88
N GLY A 58 -7.66 0.69 22.01
CA GLY A 58 -7.76 2.00 22.64
C GLY A 58 -8.79 2.89 21.94
N LEU A 59 -8.75 2.96 20.60
CA LEU A 59 -9.74 3.69 19.81
C LEU A 59 -11.17 3.16 20.01
N ALA A 60 -11.34 1.84 20.10
CA ALA A 60 -12.63 1.23 20.39
C ALA A 60 -13.14 1.60 21.79
N VAL A 61 -12.27 1.54 22.82
CA VAL A 61 -12.61 1.95 24.19
C VAL A 61 -13.00 3.43 24.23
N VAL A 62 -12.23 4.31 23.58
CA VAL A 62 -12.55 5.76 23.48
C VAL A 62 -13.93 5.95 22.83
N SER A 63 -14.19 5.25 21.73
CA SER A 63 -15.47 5.36 21.01
C SER A 63 -16.65 4.97 21.90
N VAL A 64 -16.52 3.91 22.70
CA VAL A 64 -17.57 3.45 23.63
C VAL A 64 -17.72 4.38 24.83
N VAL A 65 -16.63 4.79 25.48
CA VAL A 65 -16.67 5.65 26.68
C VAL A 65 -17.26 7.01 26.36
N TRP A 66 -16.88 7.60 25.22
CA TRP A 66 -17.39 8.90 24.77
C TRP A 66 -18.62 8.82 23.88
N GLN A 67 -19.18 7.62 23.65
CA GLN A 67 -20.36 7.40 22.80
C GLN A 67 -20.25 8.10 21.44
N THR A 68 -19.09 7.97 20.80
CA THR A 68 -18.77 8.64 19.54
C THR A 68 -18.52 7.65 18.42
N GLU A 69 -19.05 7.97 17.24
CA GLU A 69 -18.82 7.21 16.01
C GLU A 69 -17.71 7.82 15.14
N ALA A 70 -16.95 8.80 15.68
CA ALA A 70 -15.95 9.53 14.90
C ALA A 70 -14.90 8.60 14.26
N VAL A 71 -14.42 7.60 15.01
CA VAL A 71 -13.47 6.60 14.47
C VAL A 71 -14.10 5.77 13.35
N LEU A 72 -15.40 5.48 13.43
CA LEU A 72 -16.08 4.75 12.37
C LEU A 72 -16.14 5.59 11.09
N TRP A 73 -16.69 6.80 11.17
CA TRP A 73 -17.00 7.62 10.00
C TRP A 73 -15.80 8.34 9.40
N TYR A 74 -14.85 8.80 10.21
CA TYR A 74 -13.71 9.56 9.72
C TYR A 74 -12.45 8.72 9.51
N TRP A 75 -12.44 7.45 9.96
CA TRP A 75 -11.30 6.56 9.80
C TRP A 75 -11.67 5.24 9.12
N LEU A 76 -12.47 4.38 9.75
CA LEU A 76 -12.70 3.02 9.26
C LEU A 76 -13.46 2.99 7.93
N VAL A 77 -14.54 3.76 7.79
CA VAL A 77 -15.36 3.78 6.57
C VAL A 77 -14.54 4.26 5.36
N PRO A 78 -13.87 5.44 5.39
CA PRO A 78 -13.00 5.87 4.29
C PRO A 78 -11.91 4.85 3.96
N ARG A 79 -11.31 4.25 5.00
CA ARG A 79 -10.23 3.27 4.87
C ARG A 79 -10.68 1.97 4.21
N ILE A 80 -11.91 1.53 4.43
CA ILE A 80 -12.50 0.33 3.81
C ILE A 80 -12.90 0.64 2.37
N MET A 81 -13.58 1.76 2.15
CA MET A 81 -14.07 2.15 0.82
C MET A 81 -12.94 2.49 -0.15
N GLY A 82 -11.82 3.03 0.33
CA GLY A 82 -10.67 3.37 -0.51
C GLY A 82 -9.85 2.17 -0.97
N GLU A 83 -9.88 1.04 -0.25
CA GLU A 83 -9.00 -0.08 -0.58
C GLU A 83 -9.25 -0.73 -1.94
N PRO A 84 -10.50 -0.99 -2.36
CA PRO A 84 -10.75 -1.52 -3.70
C PRO A 84 -10.09 -0.69 -4.81
N LEU A 85 -10.19 0.64 -4.72
CA LEU A 85 -9.51 1.54 -5.65
C LEU A 85 -7.98 1.44 -5.51
N MET A 86 -7.46 1.41 -4.30
CA MET A 86 -6.02 1.24 -4.06
C MET A 86 -5.48 -0.10 -4.56
N ARG A 87 -6.28 -1.17 -4.57
CA ARG A 87 -5.88 -2.46 -5.14
C ARG A 87 -5.70 -2.36 -6.65
N LEU A 88 -6.62 -1.68 -7.34
CA LEU A 88 -6.51 -1.42 -8.78
C LEU A 88 -5.29 -0.57 -9.10
N ILE A 89 -5.07 0.51 -8.34
CA ILE A 89 -3.88 1.37 -8.48
C ILE A 89 -2.59 0.57 -8.25
N ARG A 90 -2.49 -0.24 -7.18
CA ARG A 90 -1.27 -1.02 -6.93
C ARG A 90 -1.01 -2.12 -7.94
N ILE A 91 -2.06 -2.73 -8.50
CA ILE A 91 -1.89 -3.65 -9.64
C ILE A 91 -1.35 -2.88 -10.84
N SER A 92 -1.84 -1.68 -11.14
CA SER A 92 -1.31 -0.92 -12.27
C SER A 92 0.15 -0.47 -12.08
N GLU A 93 0.62 -0.40 -10.84
CA GLU A 93 1.96 0.06 -10.46
C GLU A 93 3.04 -1.05 -10.52
N HIS A 94 2.67 -2.31 -10.27
CA HIS A 94 3.62 -3.43 -10.21
C HIS A 94 3.14 -4.70 -10.96
N GLY A 95 1.87 -4.75 -11.34
CA GLY A 95 1.27 -5.87 -12.05
C GLY A 95 1.91 -6.05 -13.42
N GLY A 96 2.34 -7.28 -13.70
CA GLY A 96 3.03 -7.61 -14.95
C GLY A 96 4.47 -7.07 -15.05
N CYS A 97 4.97 -6.35 -14.04
CA CYS A 97 6.37 -5.93 -13.97
C CYS A 97 7.27 -7.09 -13.52
N GLU A 98 8.58 -6.97 -13.76
CA GLU A 98 9.55 -8.00 -13.39
C GLU A 98 9.73 -8.11 -11.87
N TRP A 99 9.93 -9.34 -11.36
CA TRP A 99 10.11 -9.59 -9.93
C TRP A 99 11.60 -9.54 -9.53
N ILE A 100 12.24 -8.41 -9.81
CA ILE A 100 13.67 -8.18 -9.56
C ILE A 100 13.89 -6.90 -8.75
N ALA A 101 15.13 -6.62 -8.35
CA ALA A 101 15.46 -5.43 -7.56
C ALA A 101 15.50 -4.12 -8.37
N ASP A 102 15.66 -4.19 -9.70
CA ASP A 102 15.75 -3.01 -10.55
C ASP A 102 14.41 -2.28 -10.65
N ILE A 103 14.34 -1.08 -10.06
CA ILE A 103 13.12 -0.27 -9.98
C ILE A 103 12.57 0.12 -11.34
N ARG A 104 13.42 0.19 -12.36
CA ARG A 104 13.03 0.58 -13.72
C ARG A 104 12.19 -0.50 -14.41
N LYS A 105 12.29 -1.73 -13.92
CA LYS A 105 11.70 -2.95 -14.49
C LYS A 105 10.64 -3.56 -13.57
N ASN A 106 10.75 -3.34 -12.26
CA ASN A 106 9.84 -3.91 -11.26
C ASN A 106 8.67 -2.98 -10.89
N THR A 107 8.71 -1.72 -11.35
CA THR A 107 7.77 -0.66 -11.00
C THR A 107 7.39 0.12 -12.24
N ARG A 108 6.15 0.60 -12.28
CA ARG A 108 5.58 1.37 -13.37
C ARG A 108 5.17 2.76 -12.93
N THR A 109 5.37 3.74 -13.80
CA THR A 109 4.75 5.06 -13.69
C THR A 109 3.51 5.15 -14.58
N THR A 110 2.41 5.65 -14.03
CA THR A 110 1.11 5.75 -14.73
C THR A 110 0.74 7.22 -14.92
N LEU A 111 0.94 7.73 -16.13
CA LEU A 111 0.63 9.09 -16.53
C LEU A 111 -0.88 9.30 -16.58
N THR A 112 -1.44 9.84 -15.49
CA THR A 112 -2.88 10.02 -15.29
C THR A 112 -3.29 11.49 -15.27
N LEU A 113 -4.61 11.73 -15.19
CA LEU A 113 -5.22 13.06 -15.22
C LEU A 113 -4.80 13.91 -14.01
N ALA A 114 -4.69 15.23 -14.22
CA ALA A 114 -4.25 16.17 -13.18
C ALA A 114 -5.04 16.09 -11.86
N PRO A 115 -6.39 15.94 -11.85
CA PRO A 115 -7.14 15.78 -10.59
C PRO A 115 -6.78 14.49 -9.84
N VAL A 116 -6.51 13.40 -10.57
CA VAL A 116 -6.11 12.12 -9.97
C VAL A 116 -4.71 12.23 -9.38
N ARG A 117 -3.77 12.85 -10.10
CA ARG A 117 -2.43 13.15 -9.57
C ARG A 117 -2.49 14.05 -8.34
N TRP A 118 -3.34 15.08 -8.35
CA TRP A 118 -3.50 15.97 -7.20
C TRP A 118 -4.02 15.21 -5.98
N LEU A 119 -5.08 14.40 -6.14
CA LEU A 119 -5.65 13.60 -5.06
C LEU A 119 -4.66 12.57 -4.51
N ALA A 120 -3.88 11.95 -5.39
CA ALA A 120 -2.89 10.95 -5.04
C ALA A 120 -1.53 11.55 -4.69
N TRP A 121 -1.41 12.88 -4.51
CA TRP A 121 -0.14 13.57 -4.26
C TRP A 121 0.97 13.11 -5.22
N ASN A 122 0.74 13.18 -6.53
CA ASN A 122 1.70 12.76 -7.56
C ASN A 122 2.27 11.33 -7.42
N MET A 123 1.73 10.48 -6.54
CA MET A 123 2.18 9.09 -6.39
C MET A 123 2.04 8.22 -7.66
N PRO A 124 1.22 8.55 -8.68
CA PRO A 124 1.28 7.83 -9.95
C PRO A 124 2.65 7.90 -10.66
N PHE A 125 3.52 8.86 -10.29
CA PHE A 125 4.96 8.84 -10.55
C PHE A 125 5.65 7.85 -9.59
N HIS A 126 5.23 6.59 -9.68
CA HIS A 126 5.55 5.58 -8.67
C HIS A 126 6.95 5.02 -8.84
N ALA A 127 7.45 4.87 -10.08
CA ALA A 127 8.83 4.49 -10.30
C ALA A 127 9.80 5.57 -9.77
N GLU A 128 9.45 6.84 -9.92
CA GLU A 128 10.19 7.98 -9.35
C GLU A 128 10.19 7.92 -7.81
N HIS A 129 9.03 7.61 -7.21
CA HIS A 129 8.94 7.42 -5.76
C HIS A 129 9.83 6.28 -5.28
N HIS A 130 9.86 5.14 -5.98
CA HIS A 130 10.75 4.02 -5.63
C HIS A 130 12.23 4.34 -5.85
N ALA A 131 12.55 5.13 -6.87
CA ALA A 131 13.92 5.58 -7.13
C ALA A 131 14.44 6.46 -5.99
N ILE A 132 13.63 7.41 -5.51
CA ILE A 132 14.00 8.33 -4.43
C ILE A 132 12.82 8.50 -3.44
N PRO A 133 12.62 7.55 -2.49
CA PRO A 133 11.45 7.56 -1.59
C PRO A 133 11.36 8.77 -0.66
N LYS A 134 12.48 9.48 -0.49
CA LYS A 134 12.56 10.70 0.33
C LYS A 134 12.25 11.98 -0.44
N LEU A 135 12.14 11.93 -1.77
CA LEU A 135 11.81 13.09 -2.58
C LEU A 135 10.36 13.51 -2.27
N PRO A 136 10.11 14.79 -1.97
CA PRO A 136 8.75 15.23 -1.67
C PRO A 136 7.88 15.10 -2.93
N PHE A 137 6.62 14.74 -2.73
CA PHE A 137 5.72 14.36 -3.82
C PHE A 137 5.53 15.43 -4.91
N HIS A 138 5.62 16.71 -4.54
CA HIS A 138 5.48 17.81 -5.50
C HIS A 138 6.66 17.91 -6.47
N ALA A 139 7.81 17.31 -6.14
CA ALA A 139 9.01 17.28 -6.98
C ALA A 139 9.10 16.02 -7.86
N LEU A 140 8.24 15.01 -7.66
CA LEU A 140 8.20 13.81 -8.51
C LEU A 140 8.02 14.11 -10.01
N PRO A 141 7.18 15.09 -10.42
CA PRO A 141 7.08 15.44 -11.85
C PRO A 141 8.41 15.96 -12.44
N ALA A 142 9.21 16.68 -11.65
CA ALA A 142 10.52 17.15 -12.12
C ALA A 142 11.52 16.00 -12.24
N LEU A 143 11.49 15.04 -11.31
CA LEU A 143 12.30 13.82 -11.42
C LEU A 143 11.88 12.96 -12.62
N HIS A 144 10.58 12.93 -12.94
CA HIS A 144 10.07 12.20 -14.09
C HIS A 144 10.72 12.64 -15.41
N GLU A 145 10.94 13.94 -15.61
CA GLU A 145 11.58 14.45 -16.84
C GLU A 145 12.97 13.83 -17.07
N GLU A 146 13.70 13.51 -16.00
CA GLU A 146 15.03 12.89 -16.06
C GLU A 146 14.95 11.35 -16.11
N LEU A 147 14.00 10.75 -15.37
CA LEU A 147 13.94 9.31 -15.18
C LEU A 147 13.14 8.59 -16.27
N ALA A 148 12.14 9.23 -16.88
CA ALA A 148 11.23 8.63 -17.85
C ALA A 148 11.94 7.89 -19.01
N PRO A 149 13.03 8.41 -19.61
CA PRO A 149 13.74 7.71 -20.68
C PRO A 149 14.37 6.38 -20.26
N HIS A 150 14.50 6.14 -18.96
CA HIS A 150 15.13 4.95 -18.38
C HIS A 150 14.13 3.93 -17.81
N LEU A 151 12.84 4.24 -17.81
CA LEU A 151 11.80 3.33 -17.31
C LEU A 151 11.37 2.36 -18.39
N GLU A 152 11.24 1.09 -18.03
CA GLU A 152 10.71 0.06 -18.94
C GLU A 152 9.17 0.05 -18.96
N HIS A 153 8.55 0.50 -17.87
CA HIS A 153 7.10 0.54 -17.73
C HIS A 153 6.63 1.97 -17.49
N LEU A 154 6.01 2.55 -18.52
CA LEU A 154 5.44 3.89 -18.51
C LEU A 154 4.12 3.89 -19.28
N ASP A 155 3.00 4.00 -18.56
CA ASP A 155 1.67 3.89 -19.16
C ASP A 155 0.90 5.20 -19.18
N ARG A 156 0.04 5.35 -20.19
CA ARG A 156 -0.87 6.49 -20.33
C ARG A 156 -2.22 6.20 -19.68
N GLY A 157 -2.24 6.32 -18.36
CA GLY A 157 -3.44 6.19 -17.53
C GLY A 157 -3.74 4.75 -17.12
N TYR A 158 -4.59 4.59 -16.11
CA TYR A 158 -4.84 3.30 -15.44
C TYR A 158 -5.51 2.23 -16.30
N LEU A 159 -6.13 2.60 -17.42
CA LEU A 159 -6.76 1.63 -18.34
C LEU A 159 -5.74 1.00 -19.30
N ALA A 160 -4.55 1.59 -19.43
CA ALA A 160 -3.47 1.06 -20.26
C ALA A 160 -2.57 0.06 -19.50
N SER A 161 -2.78 -0.09 -18.19
CA SER A 161 -1.91 -0.79 -17.23
C SER A 161 -2.33 -2.18 -16.80
#